data_AF-A0A922IJV1-F1
#
_entry.id   AF-A0A922IJV1-F1
#
_cell.length_a   1.000
_cell.length_b   1.000
_cell.length_c   1.000
_cell.angle_alpha   90.00
_cell.angle_beta   90.00
_cell.angle_gamma   90.00
#
_symmetry.space_group_name_H-M   'P 1'
#
loop_
_entity.id
_entity.type
_entity.pdbx_description
1 polymer ?
#
loop_
_entity_poly.entity_id
_entity_poly.type
_entity_poly.pdbx_seq_one_letter_code
_entity_poly.pdbx_strand_id
1 'polypeptide(L)'
;MWLLYLCLIILLLGVIQPSQYENTFSDIYNHQRKIGLLLVLETYKGTLKIDEENLRNTTKQIGMLTYGINEKLSVKSLSINQYVDCMEKVLEVDNGIKQMQDFIHTMDNIERRYHVVYSKAPEWKKCYRKQSRIYRNKLPEVKKTKCNSYLKSSRKDIIDLISLMKSQRTYINQYNTDLLAHQFLLEIIKEIYTAPETSYPSPVDAFKR
;
A
#
# COMPACT_ATOMS: atom_id res chain seq x y z
N MET A 1 -32.84 -42.70 9.35
CA MET A 1 -33.19 -41.33 8.94
C MET A 1 -31.91 -40.62 8.50
N TRP A 2 -31.86 -40.20 7.23
CA TRP A 2 -30.93 -39.20 6.65
C TRP A 2 -29.49 -39.55 6.20
N LEU A 3 -29.18 -40.78 5.75
CA LEU A 3 -27.92 -40.99 4.98
C LEU A 3 -27.98 -41.97 3.79
N LEU A 4 -29.18 -42.38 3.33
CA LEU A 4 -29.31 -43.33 2.20
C LEU A 4 -30.10 -42.78 0.99
N TYR A 5 -30.38 -41.48 0.95
CA TYR A 5 -31.21 -40.88 -0.12
C TYR A 5 -30.46 -39.99 -1.11
N LEU A 6 -29.14 -39.75 -0.96
CA LEU A 6 -28.40 -38.86 -1.87
C LEU A 6 -27.68 -39.56 -3.05
N CYS A 7 -27.53 -40.89 -3.03
CA CYS A 7 -26.87 -41.62 -4.14
C CYS A 7 -27.83 -42.07 -5.26
N LEU A 8 -29.15 -41.90 -5.09
CA LEU A 8 -30.15 -42.40 -6.04
C LEU A 8 -30.81 -41.33 -6.92
N ILE A 9 -30.49 -40.05 -6.73
CA ILE A 9 -30.96 -38.95 -7.60
C ILE A 9 -30.00 -38.70 -8.78
N ILE A 10 -28.76 -39.17 -8.70
CA ILE A 10 -27.73 -38.95 -9.74
C ILE A 10 -27.87 -39.92 -10.92
N LEU A 11 -28.69 -40.97 -10.82
CA LEU A 11 -28.83 -41.99 -11.86
C LEU A 11 -30.10 -41.90 -12.74
N LEU A 12 -30.97 -40.90 -12.53
CA LEU A 12 -32.26 -40.81 -13.25
C LEU A 12 -32.54 -39.49 -13.97
N LEU A 13 -31.62 -38.53 -13.99
CA LEU A 13 -31.71 -37.38 -14.89
C LEU A 13 -30.52 -37.41 -15.83
N GLY A 14 -30.86 -37.34 -17.11
CA GLY A 14 -30.04 -37.80 -18.22
C GLY A 14 -28.65 -37.18 -18.30
N VAL A 15 -27.85 -37.83 -19.13
CA VAL A 15 -26.61 -37.36 -19.73
C VAL A 15 -26.62 -35.84 -19.92
N ILE A 16 -26.05 -35.10 -18.96
CA ILE A 16 -25.62 -33.72 -19.16
C ILE A 16 -24.13 -33.79 -19.43
N GLN A 17 -23.73 -33.32 -20.60
CA GLN A 17 -22.33 -33.24 -20.99
C GLN A 17 -21.52 -32.47 -19.93
N PRO A 18 -20.36 -32.98 -19.47
CA PRO A 18 -19.52 -32.32 -18.46
C PRO A 18 -19.02 -30.93 -18.84
N SER A 19 -19.11 -30.53 -20.12
CA SER A 19 -18.52 -29.29 -20.64
C SER A 19 -19.29 -28.00 -20.32
N GLN A 20 -20.56 -28.07 -19.92
CA GLN A 20 -21.36 -26.86 -19.64
C GLN A 20 -21.29 -26.38 -18.18
N TYR A 21 -20.99 -27.28 -17.23
CA TYR A 21 -20.85 -26.94 -15.81
C TYR A 21 -19.49 -26.33 -15.46
N GLU A 22 -18.41 -26.74 -16.14
CA GLU A 22 -17.08 -26.15 -15.92
C GLU A 22 -17.04 -24.66 -16.35
N ASN A 23 -17.70 -24.31 -17.44
CA ASN A 23 -17.77 -22.93 -17.91
C ASN A 23 -18.56 -22.02 -16.94
N THR A 24 -19.73 -22.47 -16.46
CA THR A 24 -20.54 -21.66 -15.53
C THR A 24 -19.88 -21.48 -14.16
N PHE A 25 -19.17 -22.48 -13.64
CA PHE A 25 -18.44 -22.35 -12.37
C PHE A 25 -17.22 -21.43 -12.51
N SER A 26 -16.50 -21.53 -13.63
CA SER A 26 -15.40 -20.62 -13.98
C SER A 26 -15.87 -19.17 -14.10
N ASP A 27 -17.04 -18.94 -14.73
CA ASP A 27 -17.60 -17.60 -14.91
C ASP A 27 -18.04 -16.97 -13.59
N ILE A 28 -18.70 -17.74 -12.70
CA ILE A 28 -19.09 -17.28 -11.36
C ILE A 28 -17.85 -16.93 -10.53
N TYR A 29 -16.82 -17.79 -10.54
CA TYR A 29 -15.58 -17.54 -9.82
C TYR A 29 -14.85 -16.29 -10.34
N ASN A 30 -14.78 -16.13 -11.66
CA ASN A 30 -14.20 -14.96 -12.31
C ASN A 30 -14.97 -13.67 -11.97
N HIS A 31 -16.31 -13.74 -11.94
CA HIS A 31 -17.15 -12.61 -11.57
C HIS A 31 -16.97 -12.21 -10.10
N GLN A 32 -16.97 -13.18 -9.18
CA GLN A 32 -16.72 -12.93 -7.75
C GLN A 32 -15.32 -12.33 -7.50
N ARG A 33 -14.30 -12.82 -8.21
CA ARG A 33 -12.94 -12.28 -8.15
C ARG A 33 -12.89 -10.81 -8.59
N LYS A 34 -13.54 -10.47 -9.71
CA LYS A 34 -13.66 -9.10 -10.22
C LYS A 34 -14.34 -8.17 -9.21
N ILE A 35 -15.46 -8.60 -8.62
CA ILE A 35 -16.15 -7.86 -7.55
C ILE A 35 -15.22 -7.66 -6.35
N GLY A 36 -14.51 -8.72 -5.93
CA GLY A 36 -13.58 -8.66 -4.81
C GLY A 36 -12.49 -7.60 -5.01
N LEU A 37 -11.90 -7.52 -6.21
CA LEU A 37 -10.90 -6.50 -6.55
C LEU A 37 -11.48 -5.09 -6.55
N LEU A 38 -12.70 -4.90 -7.07
CA LEU A 38 -13.39 -3.60 -7.08
C LEU A 38 -13.69 -3.10 -5.66
N LEU A 39 -14.11 -4.00 -4.76
CA LEU A 39 -14.36 -3.65 -3.35
C LEU A 39 -13.08 -3.20 -2.63
N VAL A 40 -11.96 -3.86 -2.90
CA VAL A 40 -10.66 -3.45 -2.35
C VAL A 40 -10.21 -2.12 -2.92
N LEU A 41 -10.41 -1.91 -4.23
CA LEU A 41 -10.08 -0.65 -4.89
C LEU A 41 -10.83 0.52 -4.25
N GLU A 42 -12.12 0.38 -3.99
CA GLU A 42 -12.93 1.40 -3.29
C GLU A 42 -12.50 1.56 -1.82
N THR A 43 -12.04 0.49 -1.17
CA THR A 43 -11.46 0.57 0.19
C THR A 43 -10.22 1.46 0.20
N TYR A 44 -9.26 1.24 -0.70
CA TYR A 44 -8.06 2.08 -0.81
C TYR A 44 -8.39 3.53 -1.17
N LYS A 45 -9.38 3.75 -2.04
CA LYS A 45 -9.85 5.10 -2.35
C LYS A 45 -10.45 5.81 -1.13
N GLY A 46 -11.14 5.07 -0.27
CA GLY A 46 -11.64 5.56 1.02
C GLY A 46 -10.51 5.94 1.97
N THR A 47 -9.52 5.07 2.14
CA THR A 47 -8.36 5.34 3.04
C THR A 47 -7.52 6.51 2.54
N LEU A 48 -7.29 6.62 1.23
CA LEU A 48 -6.59 7.75 0.63
C LEU A 48 -7.22 9.11 0.98
N LYS A 49 -8.55 9.21 0.98
CA LYS A 49 -9.24 10.45 1.37
C LYS A 49 -9.02 10.79 2.85
N ILE A 50 -9.06 9.79 3.72
CA ILE A 50 -8.83 9.95 5.16
C ILE A 50 -7.38 10.41 5.39
N ASP A 51 -6.42 9.79 4.71
CA ASP A 51 -5.01 10.14 4.81
C ASP A 51 -4.73 11.56 4.29
N GLU A 52 -5.37 11.99 3.20
CA GLU A 52 -5.28 13.38 2.69
C GLU A 52 -5.76 14.40 3.73
N GLU A 53 -6.86 14.10 4.41
CA GLU A 53 -7.39 14.96 5.47
C GLU A 53 -6.44 15.01 6.68
N ASN A 54 -5.94 13.86 7.11
CA ASN A 54 -4.95 13.76 8.20
C ASN A 54 -3.66 14.52 7.87
N LEU A 55 -3.16 14.41 6.64
CA LEU A 55 -2.00 15.14 6.15
C LEU A 55 -2.22 16.65 6.15
N ARG A 56 -3.37 17.10 5.64
CA ARG A 56 -3.73 18.53 5.62
C ARG A 56 -3.80 19.10 7.04
N ASN A 57 -4.47 18.38 7.95
CA ASN A 57 -4.61 18.79 9.35
C ASN A 57 -3.26 18.85 10.07
N THR A 58 -2.42 17.82 9.90
CA THR A 58 -1.12 17.77 10.56
C THR A 58 -0.17 18.84 10.02
N THR A 59 -0.18 19.07 8.69
CA THR A 59 0.61 20.15 8.06
C THR A 59 0.23 21.52 8.62
N LYS A 60 -1.08 21.78 8.78
CA LYS A 60 -1.56 23.03 9.39
C LYS A 60 -1.07 23.18 10.84
N GLN A 61 -1.14 22.13 11.66
CA GLN A 61 -0.69 22.16 13.05
C GLN A 61 0.83 22.38 13.17
N ILE A 62 1.62 21.72 12.31
CA ILE A 62 3.07 21.94 12.23
C ILE A 62 3.36 23.39 11.89
N GLY A 63 2.66 23.96 10.90
CA GLY A 63 2.81 25.38 10.53
C GLY A 63 2.51 26.33 11.70
N MET A 64 1.41 26.09 12.43
CA MET A 64 1.03 26.90 13.59
C MET A 64 2.05 26.81 14.74
N LEU A 65 2.51 25.60 15.09
CA LEU A 65 3.53 25.43 16.15
C LEU A 65 4.88 26.03 15.73
N THR A 66 5.27 25.84 14.48
CA THR A 66 6.51 26.40 13.94
C THR A 66 6.50 27.92 14.00
N TYR A 67 5.38 28.55 13.60
CA TYR A 67 5.19 30.00 13.73
C TYR A 67 5.29 30.46 15.19
N GLY A 68 4.52 29.83 16.09
CA GLY A 68 4.53 30.21 17.52
C GLY A 68 5.87 29.99 18.22
N ILE A 69 6.66 28.99 17.80
CA ILE A 69 8.03 28.78 18.29
C ILE A 69 8.96 29.87 17.75
N ASN A 70 8.87 30.21 16.46
CA ASN A 70 9.70 31.25 15.85
C ASN A 70 9.47 32.62 16.51
N GLU A 71 8.21 33.01 16.78
CA GLU A 71 7.93 34.26 17.49
C GLU A 71 8.63 34.32 18.86
N LYS A 72 8.61 33.21 19.61
CA LYS A 72 9.27 33.07 20.92
C LYS A 72 10.80 32.99 20.85
N LEU A 73 11.37 32.68 19.68
CA LEU A 73 12.80 32.47 19.47
C LEU A 73 13.51 33.64 18.77
N SER A 74 12.78 34.68 18.36
CA SER A 74 13.24 35.87 17.61
C SER A 74 14.51 36.58 18.10
N VAL A 75 15.08 36.19 19.25
CA VAL A 75 16.31 36.74 19.85
C VAL A 75 17.53 35.80 19.73
N LYS A 76 17.41 34.53 19.28
CA LYS A 76 18.56 33.60 19.17
C LYS A 76 18.63 32.91 17.81
N SER A 77 19.86 32.71 17.32
CA SER A 77 20.30 32.15 16.03
C SER A 77 19.89 30.68 15.75
N LEU A 78 18.77 30.21 16.27
CA LEU A 78 18.24 28.85 16.11
C LEU A 78 16.91 28.97 15.38
N SER A 79 16.87 28.75 14.06
CA SER A 79 15.59 28.74 13.35
C SER A 79 14.99 27.33 13.41
N ILE A 80 13.80 27.22 14.01
CA ILE A 80 13.09 25.93 14.05
C ILE A 80 12.74 25.44 12.64
N ASN A 81 12.68 26.35 11.66
CA ASN A 81 12.53 26.03 10.24
C ASN A 81 13.71 25.18 9.72
N GLN A 82 14.95 25.54 10.04
CA GLN A 82 16.13 24.73 9.67
C GLN A 82 16.09 23.34 10.31
N TYR A 83 15.54 23.23 11.53
CA TYR A 83 15.32 21.94 12.17
C TYR A 83 14.27 21.11 11.43
N VAL A 84 13.12 21.71 11.08
CA VAL A 84 12.04 21.05 10.33
C VAL A 84 12.57 20.54 8.99
N ASP A 85 13.21 21.39 8.20
CA ASP A 85 13.79 21.04 6.89
C ASP A 85 14.85 19.92 7.00
N CYS A 86 15.70 19.98 8.04
CA CYS A 86 16.73 18.97 8.27
C CYS A 86 16.11 17.61 8.61
N MET A 87 15.11 17.61 9.50
CA MET A 87 14.42 16.40 9.91
C MET A 87 13.63 15.79 8.76
N GLU A 88 12.97 16.59 7.93
CA GLU A 88 12.30 16.09 6.72
C GLU A 88 13.26 15.30 5.82
N LYS A 89 14.50 15.79 5.63
CA LYS A 89 15.53 15.11 4.82
C LYS A 89 16.06 13.82 5.46
N VAL A 90 16.36 13.83 6.76
CA VAL A 90 16.77 12.61 7.50
C VAL A 90 15.70 11.54 7.35
N LEU A 91 14.46 11.98 7.53
CA LEU A 91 13.30 11.14 7.45
C LEU A 91 13.16 10.62 6.00
N GLU A 92 13.20 11.43 4.96
CA GLU A 92 13.04 10.95 3.57
C GLU A 92 13.87 9.69 3.23
N VAL A 93 15.12 9.63 3.68
CA VAL A 93 16.04 8.51 3.41
C VAL A 93 15.70 7.24 4.19
N ASP A 94 15.39 7.35 5.49
CA ASP A 94 15.10 6.19 6.35
C ASP A 94 13.87 5.38 5.88
N ASN A 95 12.92 6.03 5.21
CA ASN A 95 11.63 5.41 4.89
C ASN A 95 11.46 4.94 3.45
N GLY A 96 12.24 5.46 2.50
CA GLY A 96 12.14 5.02 1.11
C GLY A 96 12.34 3.50 0.97
N ILE A 97 13.25 2.92 1.75
CA ILE A 97 13.52 1.47 1.75
C ILE A 97 12.31 0.68 2.25
N LYS A 98 11.76 1.08 3.40
CA LYS A 98 10.64 0.38 4.04
C LYS A 98 9.39 0.46 3.17
N GLN A 99 9.06 1.64 2.64
CA GLN A 99 7.93 1.83 1.73
C GLN A 99 8.00 0.89 0.51
N MET A 100 9.19 0.76 -0.09
CA MET A 100 9.37 -0.13 -1.25
C MET A 100 9.21 -1.61 -0.89
N GLN A 101 9.60 -2.03 0.32
CA GLN A 101 9.41 -3.40 0.79
C GLN A 101 7.96 -3.68 1.14
N ASP A 102 7.30 -2.76 1.83
CA ASP A 102 5.88 -2.83 2.20
C ASP A 102 5.02 -2.92 0.94
N PHE A 103 5.36 -2.17 -0.12
CA PHE A 103 4.63 -2.24 -1.37
C PHE A 103 4.81 -3.58 -2.10
N ILE A 104 6.03 -4.14 -2.16
CA ILE A 104 6.25 -5.50 -2.72
C ILE A 104 5.39 -6.52 -1.98
N HIS A 105 5.33 -6.45 -0.64
CA HIS A 105 4.51 -7.35 0.17
C HIS A 105 3.02 -7.18 -0.12
N THR A 106 2.55 -5.94 -0.29
CA THR A 106 1.16 -5.66 -0.69
C THR A 106 0.82 -6.25 -2.05
N MET A 107 1.72 -6.13 -3.04
CA MET A 107 1.54 -6.76 -4.35
C MET A 107 1.40 -8.29 -4.21
N ASP A 108 2.32 -8.93 -3.49
CA ASP A 108 2.29 -10.39 -3.25
C ASP A 108 0.99 -10.82 -2.55
N ASN A 109 0.50 -10.04 -1.60
CA ASN A 109 -0.74 -10.32 -0.89
C ASN A 109 -1.98 -10.18 -1.78
N ILE A 110 -2.03 -9.16 -2.63
CA ILE A 110 -3.14 -8.97 -3.58
C ILE A 110 -3.18 -10.13 -4.58
N GLU A 111 -2.04 -10.46 -5.20
CA GLU A 111 -1.94 -11.56 -6.17
C GLU A 111 -2.37 -12.89 -5.55
N ARG A 112 -1.87 -13.19 -4.35
CA ARG A 112 -2.21 -14.42 -3.62
C ARG A 112 -3.68 -14.46 -3.18
N ARG A 113 -4.21 -13.38 -2.61
CA ARG A 113 -5.57 -13.35 -2.04
C ARG A 113 -6.64 -13.43 -3.12
N TYR A 114 -6.39 -12.83 -4.28
CA TYR A 114 -7.36 -12.75 -5.36
C TYR A 114 -7.07 -13.74 -6.50
N HIS A 115 -6.03 -14.58 -6.37
CA HIS A 115 -5.61 -15.53 -7.41
C HIS A 115 -5.48 -14.83 -8.78
N VAL A 116 -4.73 -13.73 -8.78
CA VAL A 116 -4.42 -12.94 -9.98
C VAL A 116 -2.92 -12.90 -10.19
N VAL A 117 -2.51 -12.91 -11.44
CA VAL A 117 -1.12 -12.69 -11.84
C VAL A 117 -1.12 -11.46 -12.72
N TYR A 118 -0.46 -10.39 -12.28
CA TYR A 118 -0.28 -9.21 -13.11
C TYR A 118 1.00 -9.35 -13.92
N SER A 119 0.88 -9.27 -15.24
CA SER A 119 2.01 -9.48 -16.16
C SER A 119 3.25 -8.64 -15.82
N LYS A 120 3.07 -7.40 -15.35
CA LYS A 120 4.18 -6.48 -15.02
C LYS A 120 4.61 -6.50 -13.55
N ALA A 121 3.97 -7.29 -12.69
CA ALA A 121 4.34 -7.37 -11.27
C ALA A 121 5.82 -7.78 -11.06
N PRO A 122 6.40 -8.73 -11.82
CA PRO A 122 7.83 -9.06 -11.68
C PRO A 122 8.76 -7.88 -11.98
N GLU A 123 8.43 -7.07 -13.00
CA GLU A 123 9.21 -5.89 -13.37
C GLU A 123 9.13 -4.81 -12.29
N TRP A 124 7.93 -4.53 -11.79
CA TRP A 124 7.69 -3.59 -10.70
C TRP A 124 8.46 -4.00 -9.44
N LYS A 125 8.31 -5.25 -9.00
CA LYS A 125 9.05 -5.81 -7.84
C LYS A 125 10.56 -5.69 -8.02
N LYS A 126 11.07 -5.95 -9.23
CA LYS A 126 12.51 -5.78 -9.56
C LYS A 126 12.93 -4.31 -9.46
N CYS A 127 12.12 -3.38 -9.96
CA CYS A 127 12.38 -1.95 -9.87
C CYS A 127 12.47 -1.49 -8.40
N TYR A 128 11.48 -1.83 -7.57
CA TYR A 128 11.48 -1.48 -6.15
C TYR A 128 12.65 -2.08 -5.37
N ARG A 129 13.03 -3.33 -5.66
CA ARG A 129 14.24 -3.94 -5.06
C ARG A 129 15.51 -3.17 -5.44
N LYS A 130 15.64 -2.75 -6.71
CA LYS A 130 16.79 -1.96 -7.19
C LYS A 130 16.84 -0.58 -6.52
N GLN A 131 15.71 0.12 -6.46
CA GLN A 131 15.61 1.42 -5.80
C GLN A 131 15.91 1.32 -4.30
N SER A 132 15.36 0.32 -3.62
CA SER A 132 15.65 0.03 -2.21
C SER A 132 17.16 -0.14 -1.96
N ARG A 133 17.87 -0.83 -2.86
CA ARG A 133 19.33 -0.96 -2.79
C ARG A 133 20.07 0.37 -2.98
N ILE A 134 19.61 1.22 -3.89
CA ILE A 134 20.19 2.55 -4.10
C ILE A 134 20.02 3.41 -2.84
N TYR A 135 18.82 3.41 -2.24
CA TYR A 135 18.56 4.15 -1.00
C TYR A 135 19.43 3.66 0.16
N ARG A 136 19.61 2.33 0.32
CA ARG A 136 20.53 1.76 1.32
C ARG A 136 21.96 2.29 1.21
N ASN A 137 22.42 2.52 -0.01
CA ASN A 137 23.77 3.04 -0.25
C ASN A 137 23.89 4.56 -0.02
N LYS A 138 22.76 5.30 -0.03
CA LYS A 138 22.70 6.75 0.23
C LYS A 138 22.48 7.11 1.70
N LEU A 139 22.10 6.15 2.55
CA LEU A 139 21.92 6.34 4.00
C LEU A 139 23.09 6.99 4.77
N PRO A 140 24.38 6.90 4.37
CA PRO A 140 25.47 7.39 5.22
C PRO A 140 25.55 8.91 5.44
N GLU A 141 24.94 9.75 4.59
CA GLU A 141 25.27 11.20 4.57
C GLU A 141 24.42 12.10 5.48
N VAL A 142 23.17 11.72 5.80
CA VAL A 142 22.27 12.59 6.58
C VAL A 142 22.17 12.11 8.03
N LYS A 143 23.13 12.50 8.87
CA LYS A 143 23.14 12.10 10.29
C LYS A 143 22.11 12.90 11.10
N LYS A 144 21.17 12.20 11.74
CA LYS A 144 20.19 12.72 12.72
C LYS A 144 20.81 13.59 13.83
N THR A 145 22.09 13.33 14.17
CA THR A 145 22.86 14.14 15.12
C THR A 145 23.06 15.59 14.68
N LYS A 146 23.14 15.85 13.37
CA LYS A 146 23.24 17.21 12.83
C LYS A 146 21.92 17.96 13.01
N CYS A 147 20.77 17.33 12.80
CA CYS A 147 19.47 17.96 13.00
C CYS A 147 19.20 18.23 14.49
N ASN A 148 19.61 17.34 15.38
CA ASN A 148 19.43 17.54 16.83
C ASN A 148 20.26 18.72 17.38
N SER A 149 21.32 19.17 16.70
CA SER A 149 22.11 20.34 17.11
C SER A 149 21.33 21.66 17.04
N TYR A 150 20.24 21.72 16.26
CA TYR A 150 19.32 22.85 16.22
C TYR A 150 18.38 22.92 17.44
N LEU A 151 18.40 21.89 18.30
CA LEU A 151 17.57 21.83 19.51
C LEU A 151 18.46 21.87 20.75
N LYS A 152 18.56 23.05 21.38
CA LYS A 152 19.23 23.22 22.68
C LYS A 152 18.28 23.22 23.88
N SER A 153 16.96 23.03 23.69
CA SER A 153 15.98 23.17 24.77
C SER A 153 14.91 22.08 24.76
N SER A 154 14.63 21.51 25.94
CA SER A 154 13.53 20.58 26.22
C SER A 154 12.19 21.29 26.43
N ARG A 155 11.81 22.23 25.54
CA ARG A 155 10.53 22.95 25.60
C ARG A 155 9.40 22.04 25.12
N LYS A 156 8.25 22.09 25.81
CA LYS A 156 7.04 21.35 25.44
C LYS A 156 6.65 21.54 23.97
N ASP A 157 6.64 22.78 23.48
CA ASP A 157 6.29 23.10 22.09
C ASP A 157 7.18 22.38 21.06
N ILE A 158 8.47 22.17 21.37
CA ILE A 158 9.41 21.43 20.51
C ILE A 158 9.10 19.93 20.55
N ILE A 159 8.76 19.39 21.72
CA ILE A 159 8.34 17.98 21.85
C ILE A 159 7.06 17.72 21.06
N ASP A 160 6.08 18.63 21.16
CA ASP A 160 4.83 18.55 20.42
C ASP A 160 5.07 18.64 18.91
N LEU A 161 5.94 19.55 18.46
CA LEU A 161 6.36 19.63 17.05
C LEU A 161 7.01 18.33 16.57
N ILE A 162 7.94 17.76 17.35
CA ILE A 162 8.57 16.47 17.03
C ILE A 162 7.52 15.36 16.89
N SER A 163 6.54 15.34 17.79
CA SER A 163 5.45 14.36 17.75
C SER A 163 4.62 14.51 16.47
N LEU A 164 4.22 15.73 16.13
CA LEU A 164 3.45 16.00 14.91
C LEU A 164 4.22 15.66 13.64
N MET A 165 5.50 15.98 13.56
CA MET A 165 6.33 15.60 12.40
C MET A 165 6.43 14.08 12.24
N LYS A 166 6.52 13.32 13.33
CA LYS A 166 6.46 11.85 13.29
C LYS A 166 5.09 11.36 12.82
N SER A 167 4.00 11.94 13.32
CA SER A 167 2.63 11.59 12.90
C SER A 167 2.38 11.89 11.42
N GLN A 168 2.72 13.11 10.96
CA GLN A 168 2.64 13.51 9.56
C GLN A 168 3.32 12.49 8.67
N ARG A 169 4.51 12.05 9.09
CA ARG A 169 5.28 11.05 8.37
C ARG A 169 4.62 9.68 8.34
N THR A 170 4.00 9.23 9.43
CA THR A 170 3.21 7.99 9.42
C THR A 170 2.12 8.07 8.36
N TYR A 171 1.38 9.19 8.31
CA TYR A 171 0.36 9.42 7.29
C TYR A 171 0.93 9.46 5.86
N ILE A 172 2.10 10.08 5.64
CA ILE A 172 2.74 10.06 4.30
C ILE A 172 3.07 8.62 3.86
N ASN A 173 3.59 7.79 4.76
CA ASN A 173 3.93 6.41 4.39
C ASN A 173 2.67 5.59 4.08
N GLN A 174 1.62 5.77 4.87
CA GLN A 174 0.34 5.09 4.66
C GLN A 174 -0.26 5.51 3.33
N TYR A 175 -0.37 6.82 3.09
CA TYR A 175 -0.87 7.39 1.84
C TYR A 175 -0.12 6.85 0.62
N ASN A 176 1.22 6.87 0.65
CA ASN A 176 2.03 6.38 -0.47
C ASN A 176 1.82 4.88 -0.71
N THR A 177 1.69 4.08 0.35
CA THR A 177 1.45 2.63 0.25
C THR A 177 0.09 2.36 -0.36
N ASP A 178 -0.94 3.06 0.13
CA ASP A 178 -2.32 2.93 -0.34
C ASP A 178 -2.47 3.42 -1.78
N LEU A 179 -1.77 4.49 -2.16
CA LEU A 179 -1.78 5.03 -3.52
C LEU A 179 -1.17 4.05 -4.51
N LEU A 180 -0.01 3.48 -4.18
CA LEU A 180 0.64 2.48 -5.02
C LEU A 180 -0.19 1.20 -5.12
N ALA A 181 -0.83 0.77 -4.02
CA ALA A 181 -1.75 -0.37 -4.02
C ALA A 181 -2.98 -0.11 -4.88
N HIS A 182 -3.58 1.08 -4.78
CA HIS A 182 -4.69 1.51 -5.62
C HIS A 182 -4.31 1.51 -7.11
N GLN A 183 -3.16 2.07 -7.47
CA GLN A 183 -2.66 2.07 -8.85
C GLN A 183 -2.43 0.64 -9.37
N PHE A 184 -1.83 -0.23 -8.55
CA PHE A 184 -1.61 -1.62 -8.90
C PHE A 184 -2.92 -2.38 -9.15
N LEU A 185 -3.93 -2.18 -8.31
CA LEU A 185 -5.26 -2.77 -8.49
C LEU A 185 -5.95 -2.28 -9.76
N LEU A 186 -5.84 -1.00 -10.09
CA LEU A 186 -6.37 -0.47 -11.35
C LEU A 186 -5.74 -1.18 -12.56
N GLU A 187 -4.43 -1.40 -12.53
CA GLU A 187 -3.73 -2.09 -13.63
C GLU A 187 -4.12 -3.57 -13.72
N ILE A 188 -4.27 -4.27 -12.60
CA ILE A 188 -4.82 -5.65 -12.57
C ILE A 188 -6.21 -5.69 -13.19
N ILE A 189 -7.10 -4.78 -12.75
CA ILE A 189 -8.47 -4.72 -13.25
C ILE A 189 -8.48 -4.46 -14.76
N LYS A 190 -7.68 -3.51 -15.25
CA LYS A 190 -7.56 -3.27 -16.70
C LYS A 190 -7.11 -4.52 -17.45
N GLU A 191 -6.08 -5.23 -16.97
CA GLU A 191 -5.56 -6.44 -17.61
C GLU A 191 -6.61 -7.56 -17.65
N ILE A 192 -7.33 -7.79 -16.55
CA ILE A 192 -8.37 -8.83 -16.45
C ILE A 192 -9.59 -8.51 -17.32
N TYR A 193 -9.94 -7.23 -17.49
CA TYR A 193 -11.10 -6.81 -18.29
C TYR A 193 -10.77 -6.64 -19.79
N THR A 194 -9.49 -6.55 -20.16
CA THR A 194 -9.05 -6.45 -21.56
C THR A 194 -8.51 -7.75 -22.14
N ALA A 195 -8.23 -8.76 -21.30
CA ALA A 195 -7.85 -10.09 -21.77
C ALA A 195 -9.03 -10.78 -22.51
N PRO A 196 -8.82 -11.32 -23.73
CA PRO A 196 -9.83 -12.15 -24.39
C PRO A 196 -10.17 -13.36 -23.51
N GLU A 197 -11.43 -13.81 -23.51
CA GLU A 197 -11.99 -14.89 -22.65
C GLU A 197 -11.36 -16.29 -22.87
N THR A 198 -10.22 -16.39 -23.54
CA THR A 198 -9.55 -17.65 -23.83
C THR A 198 -8.67 -18.10 -22.67
N SER A 199 -9.15 -19.13 -21.98
CA SER A 199 -8.42 -20.12 -21.17
C SER A 199 -7.48 -19.55 -20.09
N TYR A 200 -8.05 -19.16 -18.94
CA TYR A 200 -7.28 -19.26 -17.70
C TYR A 200 -7.13 -20.76 -17.37
N PRO A 201 -5.91 -21.26 -17.11
CA PRO A 201 -5.75 -22.64 -16.66
C PRO A 201 -6.52 -22.80 -15.35
N SER A 202 -7.24 -23.93 -15.24
CA SER A 202 -7.97 -24.30 -14.04
C SER A 202 -7.03 -24.23 -12.83
N PRO A 203 -7.51 -23.83 -11.63
CA PRO A 203 -6.70 -23.85 -10.41
C PRO A 203 -6.02 -25.21 -10.15
N VAL A 204 -6.55 -26.29 -10.73
CA VAL A 204 -6.00 -27.65 -10.66
C VAL A 204 -4.65 -27.78 -11.38
N ASP A 205 -4.40 -26.99 -12.43
CA ASP A 205 -3.16 -27.06 -13.22
C ASP A 205 -2.01 -26.26 -12.60
N ALA A 206 -2.31 -25.33 -11.68
CA ALA A 206 -1.30 -24.52 -10.99
C ALA A 206 -0.60 -25.26 -9.82
N PHE A 207 -1.18 -26.36 -9.33
CA PHE A 207 -0.63 -27.16 -8.23
C PHE A 207 0.24 -28.36 -8.69
N LYS A 208 0.48 -28.51 -10.00
CA LYS A 208 1.31 -29.59 -10.57
C LYS A 208 2.76 -29.20 -10.88
N ARG A 209 3.28 -28.10 -10.34
CA ARG A 209 4.71 -27.75 -10.45
C ARG A 209 5.36 -27.54 -9.10
#